data_AF-A0A1N7HKS9-F1
#
_entry.id   AF-A0A1N7HKS9-F1
#
_cell.length_a   1.000
_cell.length_b   1.000
_cell.length_c   1.000
_cell.angle_alpha   90.00
_cell.angle_beta   90.00
_cell.angle_gamma   90.00
#
_symmetry.space_group_name_H-M   'P 1'
#
loop_
_entity.id
_entity.type
_entity.pdbx_description
1 polymer ?
#
loop_
_entity_poly.entity_id
_entity_poly.type
_entity_poly.pdbx_seq_one_letter_code
_entity_poly.pdbx_strand_id
1 'polypeptide(L)'
;KVYVKRDDWKKLNPEGTPADGPFKEGTGVTDREYSFKPRGWDEGKASRDGRAFYLKKGDKYVVRTYWINYDVDYRLTGRVLSIGLKDVGTLGSNVGGQGLAYNQKIGTGMFVFGYPSGSHPDGNYAFSGKTLKWSYGKTFKAAAPSMKAEELVGIKSSFTGEGSIGSAWLYRYSNTKRLGYLNGVTIAVSDTDGNKRIDTSVSPYFDGETLAVYKTAAANWSGKIV
;
A
#
# COMPACT_ATOMS: atom_id res chain seq x y z
N LYS A 1 40.91 -25.06 12.82
CA LYS A 1 42.33 -25.01 12.39
C LYS A 1 42.42 -25.11 10.88
N VAL A 2 42.83 -24.03 10.22
CA VAL A 2 43.12 -24.01 8.79
C VAL A 2 44.62 -23.85 8.61
N TYR A 3 45.26 -24.75 7.86
CA TYR A 3 46.69 -24.65 7.55
C TYR A 3 46.91 -23.62 6.46
N VAL A 4 47.79 -22.67 6.73
CA VAL A 4 48.01 -21.47 5.89
C VAL A 4 49.46 -21.38 5.45
N LYS A 5 49.73 -20.53 4.45
CA LYS A 5 51.10 -20.21 4.06
C LYS A 5 51.79 -19.44 5.18
N ARG A 6 53.11 -19.57 5.28
CA ARG A 6 53.89 -18.86 6.31
C ARG A 6 53.73 -17.35 6.23
N ASP A 7 53.66 -16.79 5.03
CA ASP A 7 53.51 -15.33 4.87
C ASP A 7 52.16 -14.83 5.41
N ASP A 8 51.09 -15.60 5.20
CA ASP A 8 49.77 -15.28 5.74
C ASP A 8 49.72 -15.44 7.27
N TRP A 9 50.43 -16.43 7.80
CA TRP A 9 50.59 -16.60 9.25
C TRP A 9 51.44 -15.48 9.88
N LYS A 10 52.51 -15.04 9.21
CA LYS A 10 53.40 -13.94 9.65
C LYS A 10 52.68 -12.59 9.71
N LYS A 11 51.68 -12.35 8.86
CA LYS A 11 50.84 -11.14 8.95
C LYS A 11 50.15 -11.01 10.31
N LEU A 12 49.90 -12.14 11.00
CA LEU A 12 49.31 -12.18 12.33
C LEU A 12 50.34 -12.33 13.46
N ASN A 13 51.59 -12.73 13.13
CA ASN A 13 52.70 -12.97 14.03
C ASN A 13 53.98 -12.29 13.46
N PRO A 14 54.20 -11.00 13.72
CA PRO A 14 55.21 -10.19 13.03
C PRO A 14 56.66 -10.67 13.25
N GLU A 15 57.59 -10.13 12.44
CA GLU A 15 59.00 -10.51 12.45
C GLU A 15 59.65 -10.33 13.83
N GLY A 16 60.40 -11.35 14.26
CA GLY A 16 60.94 -11.45 15.62
C GLY A 16 60.19 -12.42 16.54
N THR A 17 59.00 -12.91 16.15
CA THR A 17 58.32 -13.99 16.88
C THR A 17 59.22 -15.22 16.96
N PRO A 18 59.56 -15.72 18.17
CA PRO A 18 60.45 -16.87 18.29
C PRO A 18 59.85 -18.08 17.57
N ALA A 19 60.73 -18.93 17.05
CA ALA A 19 60.31 -20.12 16.31
C ALA A 19 59.35 -20.99 17.13
N ASP A 20 59.50 -21.02 18.46
CA ASP A 20 58.70 -21.86 19.35
C ASP A 20 57.64 -21.07 20.15
N GLY A 21 57.36 -19.81 19.74
CA GLY A 21 56.35 -18.94 20.35
C GLY A 21 56.91 -18.03 21.46
N PRO A 22 56.03 -17.25 22.13
CA PRO A 22 54.57 -17.33 22.09
C PRO A 22 53.97 -16.82 20.77
N PHE A 23 52.91 -17.46 20.30
CA PHE A 23 52.15 -17.06 19.11
C PHE A 23 50.88 -16.30 19.49
N LYS A 24 50.36 -15.49 18.57
CA LYS A 24 49.07 -14.82 18.72
C LYS A 24 47.95 -15.85 18.92
N GLU A 25 47.01 -15.52 19.80
CA GLU A 25 45.82 -16.33 20.06
C GLU A 25 45.11 -16.73 18.75
N GLY A 26 44.65 -17.98 18.68
CA GLY A 26 44.03 -18.53 17.48
C GLY A 26 45.03 -18.87 16.36
N THR A 27 46.34 -18.73 16.57
CA THR A 27 47.38 -19.14 15.61
C THR A 27 48.36 -20.12 16.25
N GLY A 28 49.05 -20.90 15.42
CA GLY A 28 50.16 -21.72 15.92
C GLY A 28 50.85 -22.53 14.85
N VAL A 29 51.71 -23.45 15.30
CA VAL A 29 52.45 -24.36 14.43
C VAL A 29 52.18 -25.82 14.79
N THR A 30 52.50 -26.73 13.90
CA THR A 30 52.53 -28.18 14.15
C THR A 30 53.83 -28.73 13.59
N ASP A 31 54.60 -29.37 14.47
CA ASP A 31 55.92 -29.91 14.16
C ASP A 31 55.86 -31.41 14.03
N ARG A 32 56.52 -31.92 12.98
CA ARG A 32 56.75 -33.35 12.80
C ARG A 32 58.24 -33.61 12.72
N GLU A 33 58.74 -34.41 13.65
CA GLU A 33 60.16 -34.74 13.75
C GLU A 33 60.51 -36.01 12.96
N TYR A 34 61.73 -36.05 12.44
CA TYR A 34 62.29 -37.17 11.71
C TYR A 34 63.76 -37.38 12.15
N SER A 35 64.16 -38.64 12.27
CA SER A 35 65.55 -39.04 12.56
C SER A 35 66.48 -38.91 11.35
N PHE A 36 65.92 -38.80 10.14
CA PHE A 36 66.66 -38.66 8.89
C PHE A 36 66.06 -37.53 8.04
N LYS A 37 66.88 -36.90 7.19
CA LYS A 37 66.43 -35.82 6.30
C LYS A 37 65.28 -36.32 5.40
N PRO A 38 64.08 -35.72 5.46
CA PRO A 38 62.98 -36.09 4.60
C PRO A 38 63.33 -35.89 3.12
N ARG A 39 63.02 -36.89 2.28
CA ARG A 39 63.30 -36.83 0.84
C ARG A 39 62.53 -35.68 0.18
N GLY A 40 63.20 -34.89 -0.65
CA GLY A 40 62.59 -33.78 -1.40
C GLY A 40 62.45 -32.47 -0.62
N TRP A 41 63.08 -32.37 0.56
CA TRP A 41 63.08 -31.16 1.39
C TRP A 41 64.46 -30.48 1.41
N ASP A 42 64.45 -29.16 1.29
CA ASP A 42 65.63 -28.30 1.40
C ASP A 42 65.52 -27.42 2.64
N GLU A 43 66.63 -27.29 3.38
CA GLU A 43 66.67 -26.46 4.59
C GLU A 43 66.34 -25.01 4.28
N GLY A 44 65.46 -24.42 5.10
CA GLY A 44 65.02 -23.04 4.93
C GLY A 44 64.04 -22.80 3.79
N LYS A 45 63.71 -23.81 2.97
CA LYS A 45 62.71 -23.69 1.89
C LYS A 45 61.33 -24.17 2.33
N ALA A 46 60.31 -23.52 1.80
CA ALA A 46 58.92 -23.94 1.96
C ALA A 46 58.62 -25.17 1.10
N SER A 47 57.64 -25.98 1.50
CA SER A 47 57.00 -26.99 0.66
C SER A 47 56.40 -26.37 -0.60
N ARG A 48 56.08 -27.21 -1.59
CA ARG A 48 55.44 -26.79 -2.85
C ARG A 48 54.15 -25.97 -2.66
N ASP A 49 53.38 -26.26 -1.61
CA ASP A 49 52.15 -25.52 -1.27
C ASP A 49 52.40 -24.28 -0.38
N GLY A 50 53.65 -24.06 0.05
CA GLY A 50 54.08 -22.93 0.87
C GLY A 50 53.67 -23.01 2.34
N ARG A 51 53.08 -24.13 2.78
CA ARG A 51 52.46 -24.27 4.11
C ARG A 51 53.37 -24.91 5.15
N ALA A 52 54.43 -25.59 4.71
CA ALA A 52 55.32 -26.35 5.57
C ALA A 52 56.78 -26.01 5.32
N PHE A 53 57.61 -26.07 6.35
CA PHE A 53 59.03 -25.67 6.31
C PHE A 53 59.88 -26.73 7.00
N TYR A 54 61.02 -27.05 6.40
CA TYR A 54 61.96 -27.98 6.98
C TYR A 54 63.14 -27.23 7.63
N LEU A 55 63.45 -27.61 8.86
CA LEU A 55 64.52 -27.03 9.68
C LEU A 55 65.23 -28.12 10.49
N LYS A 56 66.55 -28.00 10.64
CA LYS A 56 67.31 -28.86 11.55
C LYS A 56 67.24 -28.30 12.98
N LYS A 57 66.86 -29.13 13.95
CA LYS A 57 66.79 -28.77 15.38
C LYS A 57 67.61 -29.79 16.17
N GLY A 58 68.84 -29.43 16.51
CA GLY A 58 69.82 -30.36 17.09
C GLY A 58 70.11 -31.52 16.13
N ASP A 59 69.96 -32.76 16.61
CA ASP A 59 70.16 -33.98 15.82
C ASP A 59 68.91 -34.42 15.04
N LYS A 60 67.81 -33.67 15.14
CA LYS A 60 66.53 -34.01 14.49
C LYS A 60 66.19 -33.08 13.35
N TYR A 61 65.37 -33.61 12.45
CA TYR A 61 64.81 -32.89 11.31
C TYR A 61 63.35 -32.59 11.57
N VAL A 62 62.94 -31.33 11.50
CA VAL A 62 61.58 -30.91 11.81
C VAL A 62 60.91 -30.36 10.56
N VAL A 63 59.72 -30.88 10.24
CA VAL A 63 58.80 -30.27 9.28
C VAL A 63 57.72 -29.54 10.05
N ARG A 64 57.67 -28.22 9.91
CA ARG A 64 56.76 -27.31 10.61
C ARG A 64 55.66 -26.82 9.70
N THR A 65 54.40 -26.93 10.11
CA THR A 65 53.21 -26.40 9.42
C THR A 65 52.55 -25.28 10.22
N TYR A 66 52.00 -24.26 9.55
CA TYR A 66 51.39 -23.09 10.20
C TYR A 66 49.87 -23.13 10.12
N TRP A 67 49.17 -22.77 11.19
CA TRP A 67 47.70 -22.77 11.22
C TRP A 67 47.10 -21.52 11.87
N ILE A 68 45.89 -21.16 11.42
CA ILE A 68 45.02 -20.09 11.97
C ILE A 68 43.63 -20.68 12.25
N ASN A 69 42.99 -20.28 13.34
CA ASN A 69 41.57 -20.47 13.62
C ASN A 69 40.83 -19.20 13.23
N TYR A 70 39.92 -19.30 12.26
CA TYR A 70 38.99 -18.21 11.96
C TYR A 70 37.81 -18.31 12.93
N ASP A 71 37.53 -17.23 13.65
CA ASP A 71 36.24 -17.00 14.27
C ASP A 71 35.32 -16.41 13.19
N VAL A 72 34.20 -17.09 12.90
CA VAL A 72 33.24 -16.70 11.86
C VAL A 72 31.90 -16.30 12.46
N ASP A 73 31.88 -15.85 13.71
CA ASP A 73 30.68 -15.47 14.45
C ASP A 73 30.08 -14.12 13.97
N TYR A 74 29.67 -14.04 12.70
CA TYR A 74 28.90 -12.92 12.19
C TYR A 74 27.40 -13.13 12.49
N ARG A 75 26.83 -12.22 13.27
CA ARG A 75 25.38 -12.18 13.53
C ARG A 75 24.70 -11.27 12.52
N LEU A 76 24.04 -11.87 11.52
CA LEU A 76 23.22 -11.13 10.57
C LEU A 76 21.92 -10.67 11.25
N THR A 77 21.75 -9.38 11.47
CA THR A 77 20.51 -8.79 11.98
C THR A 77 19.80 -7.99 10.89
N GLY A 78 18.64 -8.47 10.44
CA GLY A 78 17.73 -7.73 9.57
C GLY A 78 16.51 -7.23 10.34
N ARG A 79 15.90 -6.13 9.89
CA ARG A 79 14.59 -5.66 10.38
C ARG A 79 13.55 -5.92 9.31
N VAL A 80 12.47 -6.60 9.68
CA VAL A 80 11.29 -6.74 8.81
C VAL A 80 10.42 -5.51 9.00
N LEU A 81 10.16 -4.78 7.93
CA LEU A 81 9.21 -3.66 7.93
C LEU A 81 7.86 -4.18 7.41
N SER A 82 6.82 -4.05 8.22
CA SER A 82 5.43 -4.31 7.80
C SER A 82 4.71 -2.98 7.65
N ILE A 83 4.29 -2.65 6.41
CA ILE A 83 3.46 -1.48 6.12
C ILE A 83 2.04 -2.01 5.89
N GLY A 84 1.13 -1.65 6.79
CA GLY A 84 -0.28 -2.02 6.72
C GLY A 84 -1.18 -0.79 6.71
N LEU A 85 -2.29 -0.89 6.00
CA LEU A 85 -3.38 0.07 6.05
C LEU A 85 -4.11 -0.02 7.40
N LYS A 86 -4.52 1.12 7.96
CA LYS A 86 -5.10 1.18 9.32
C LYS A 86 -6.61 1.00 9.21
N ASP A 87 -7.11 -0.09 9.80
CA ASP A 87 -8.55 -0.30 9.98
C ASP A 87 -9.14 0.83 10.84
N VAL A 88 -10.06 1.61 10.25
CA VAL A 88 -10.81 2.67 10.95
C VAL A 88 -12.31 2.34 11.06
N GLY A 89 -12.69 1.08 10.88
CA GLY A 89 -14.07 0.61 11.02
C GLY A 89 -14.93 0.84 9.77
N THR A 90 -16.25 0.89 9.96
CA THR A 90 -17.22 1.03 8.86
C THR A 90 -17.35 2.49 8.41
N LEU A 91 -17.73 2.69 7.15
CA LEU A 91 -17.96 4.03 6.60
C LEU A 91 -19.00 4.81 7.41
N GLY A 92 -20.13 4.18 7.75
CA GLY A 92 -21.20 4.82 8.52
C GLY A 92 -20.77 5.30 9.91
N SER A 93 -19.78 4.65 10.54
CA SER A 93 -19.23 5.09 11.83
C SER A 93 -18.37 6.35 11.70
N ASN A 94 -17.78 6.58 10.52
CA ASN A 94 -16.87 7.69 10.26
C ASN A 94 -17.58 8.92 9.68
N VAL A 95 -18.57 8.73 8.81
CA VAL A 95 -19.25 9.85 8.10
C VAL A 95 -20.73 9.98 8.42
N GLY A 96 -21.30 9.04 9.20
CA GLY A 96 -22.73 8.97 9.43
C GLY A 96 -23.51 8.45 8.22
N GLY A 97 -24.83 8.63 8.25
CA GLY A 97 -25.73 8.23 7.17
C GLY A 97 -26.98 9.09 7.12
N GLN A 98 -27.61 9.14 5.95
CA GLN A 98 -28.93 9.75 5.78
C GLN A 98 -30.01 8.67 5.95
N GLY A 99 -31.21 9.07 6.37
CA GLY A 99 -32.35 8.16 6.35
C GLY A 99 -32.82 7.88 4.92
N LEU A 100 -33.72 6.92 4.73
CA LEU A 100 -34.42 6.70 3.46
C LEU A 100 -35.88 7.16 3.59
N ALA A 101 -36.40 7.85 2.58
CA ALA A 101 -37.83 8.06 2.40
C ALA A 101 -38.24 7.56 1.01
N TYR A 102 -39.41 6.95 0.95
CA TYR A 102 -40.03 6.38 -0.25
C TYR A 102 -41.53 6.68 -0.21
N ASN A 103 -42.24 6.52 -1.33
CA ASN A 103 -43.66 6.84 -1.48
C ASN A 103 -44.01 8.27 -1.03
N GLN A 104 -43.12 9.23 -1.25
CA GLN A 104 -43.35 10.62 -0.89
C GLN A 104 -44.18 11.35 -1.96
N LYS A 105 -44.97 12.33 -1.53
CA LYS A 105 -45.80 13.12 -2.46
C LYS A 105 -44.92 13.96 -3.40
N ILE A 106 -45.17 13.88 -4.71
CA ILE A 106 -44.59 14.78 -5.71
C ILE A 106 -45.11 16.22 -5.49
N GLY A 107 -44.27 17.24 -5.72
CA GLY A 107 -44.57 18.64 -5.40
C GLY A 107 -43.95 19.10 -4.09
N THR A 108 -43.17 18.24 -3.45
CA THR A 108 -42.55 18.50 -2.15
C THR A 108 -41.16 19.10 -2.32
N GLY A 109 -40.79 20.01 -1.41
CA GLY A 109 -39.48 20.65 -1.40
C GLY A 109 -38.36 19.68 -1.02
N MET A 110 -37.30 19.64 -1.81
CA MET A 110 -36.12 18.79 -1.62
C MET A 110 -34.84 19.55 -1.97
N PHE A 111 -33.76 19.19 -1.27
CA PHE A 111 -32.41 19.61 -1.62
C PHE A 111 -31.74 18.56 -2.49
N VAL A 112 -31.05 18.95 -3.54
CA VAL A 112 -30.15 18.08 -4.30
C VAL A 112 -28.72 18.45 -3.93
N PHE A 113 -27.90 17.49 -3.55
CA PHE A 113 -26.48 17.67 -3.22
C PHE A 113 -25.60 16.86 -4.16
N GLY A 114 -24.59 17.48 -4.76
CA GLY A 114 -23.77 16.83 -5.78
C GLY A 114 -22.49 17.58 -6.16
N TYR A 115 -21.73 17.00 -7.08
CA TYR A 115 -20.44 17.52 -7.56
C TYR A 115 -20.46 17.72 -9.09
N PRO A 116 -21.33 18.58 -9.64
CA PRO A 116 -21.34 18.87 -11.07
C PRO A 116 -19.97 19.28 -11.57
N SER A 117 -19.56 18.77 -12.73
CA SER A 117 -18.24 19.01 -13.32
C SER A 117 -18.25 19.18 -14.84
N GLY A 118 -19.38 18.87 -15.47
CA GLY A 118 -19.55 18.98 -16.92
C GLY A 118 -19.77 20.39 -17.44
N SER A 119 -19.79 20.51 -18.77
CA SER A 119 -20.28 21.71 -19.44
C SER A 119 -21.80 21.64 -19.63
N HIS A 120 -22.42 22.81 -19.72
CA HIS A 120 -23.73 22.91 -20.36
C HIS A 120 -23.63 22.65 -21.88
N PRO A 121 -24.75 22.36 -22.56
CA PRO A 121 -24.77 22.18 -24.03
C PRO A 121 -24.22 23.37 -24.84
N ASP A 122 -24.16 24.57 -24.27
CA ASP A 122 -23.50 25.74 -24.87
C ASP A 122 -21.97 25.79 -24.68
N GLY A 123 -21.39 24.77 -24.04
CA GLY A 123 -19.96 24.66 -23.74
C GLY A 123 -19.53 25.37 -22.45
N ASN A 124 -20.44 25.99 -21.70
CA ASN A 124 -20.09 26.70 -20.48
C ASN A 124 -19.83 25.74 -19.31
N TYR A 125 -18.64 25.85 -18.70
CA TYR A 125 -18.25 25.12 -17.50
C TYR A 125 -18.57 25.93 -16.23
N ALA A 126 -19.82 25.87 -15.78
CA ALA A 126 -20.25 26.56 -14.56
C ALA A 126 -19.74 25.89 -13.27
N PHE A 127 -19.31 24.62 -13.34
CA PHE A 127 -18.90 23.83 -12.19
C PHE A 127 -17.62 23.05 -12.46
N SER A 128 -16.86 22.76 -11.39
CA SER A 128 -15.54 22.10 -11.48
C SER A 128 -15.49 20.68 -10.91
N GLY A 129 -16.56 20.19 -10.28
CA GLY A 129 -16.59 18.89 -9.59
C GLY A 129 -15.79 18.84 -8.28
N LYS A 130 -15.04 19.88 -7.92
CA LYS A 130 -14.14 19.86 -6.75
C LYS A 130 -14.82 20.21 -5.43
N THR A 131 -16.00 20.83 -5.48
CA THR A 131 -16.72 21.28 -4.29
C THR A 131 -18.17 20.86 -4.37
N LEU A 132 -18.74 20.51 -3.21
CA LEU A 132 -20.15 20.17 -3.11
C LEU A 132 -21.00 21.38 -3.49
N LYS A 133 -21.98 21.16 -4.34
CA LYS A 133 -23.02 22.11 -4.69
C LYS A 133 -24.36 21.61 -4.21
N TRP A 134 -25.32 22.53 -4.16
CA TRP A 134 -26.69 22.19 -3.88
C TRP A 134 -27.66 22.98 -4.76
N SER A 135 -28.83 22.40 -5.00
CA SER A 135 -30.01 23.08 -5.53
C SER A 135 -31.22 22.75 -4.67
N TYR A 136 -32.24 23.60 -4.70
CA TYR A 136 -33.46 23.41 -3.92
C TYR A 136 -34.67 23.74 -4.78
N GLY A 137 -35.68 22.90 -4.71
CA GLY A 137 -36.89 23.08 -5.49
C GLY A 137 -38.00 22.13 -5.07
N LYS A 138 -39.17 22.31 -5.67
CA LYS A 138 -40.26 21.34 -5.56
C LYS A 138 -40.11 20.31 -6.66
N THR A 139 -40.37 19.06 -6.32
CA THR A 139 -40.41 17.98 -7.30
C THR A 139 -41.62 18.10 -8.23
N PHE A 140 -41.50 17.62 -9.46
CA PHE A 140 -42.60 17.56 -10.43
C PHE A 140 -42.54 16.23 -11.20
N LYS A 141 -43.65 15.85 -11.83
CA LYS A 141 -43.70 14.64 -12.66
C LYS A 141 -42.82 14.84 -13.90
N ALA A 142 -41.93 13.89 -14.17
CA ALA A 142 -41.15 13.84 -15.38
C ALA A 142 -41.41 12.50 -16.08
N ALA A 143 -41.16 12.43 -17.38
CA ALA A 143 -41.20 11.18 -18.13
C ALA A 143 -40.29 11.29 -19.35
N ALA A 144 -39.73 10.17 -19.78
CA ALA A 144 -39.05 10.02 -21.06
C ALA A 144 -39.66 8.82 -21.81
N PRO A 145 -40.81 9.00 -22.48
CA PRO A 145 -41.54 7.89 -23.13
C PRO A 145 -40.71 7.17 -24.20
N SER A 146 -39.83 7.88 -24.90
CA SER A 146 -38.90 7.29 -25.88
C SER A 146 -37.92 6.28 -25.27
N MET A 147 -37.69 6.37 -23.95
CA MET A 147 -36.82 5.48 -23.19
C MET A 147 -37.59 4.51 -22.28
N LYS A 148 -38.93 4.48 -22.37
CA LYS A 148 -39.81 3.72 -21.45
C LYS A 148 -39.52 4.03 -19.98
N ALA A 149 -39.39 5.31 -19.66
CA ALA A 149 -39.17 5.80 -18.31
C ALA A 149 -40.33 6.72 -17.90
N GLU A 150 -41.40 6.12 -17.41
CA GLU A 150 -42.68 6.78 -17.12
C GLU A 150 -42.78 7.29 -15.67
N GLU A 151 -42.07 6.66 -14.73
CA GLU A 151 -42.13 6.97 -13.30
C GLU A 151 -40.92 7.81 -12.85
N LEU A 152 -40.68 8.93 -13.55
CA LEU A 152 -39.61 9.87 -13.23
C LEU A 152 -40.12 11.08 -12.44
N VAL A 153 -39.19 11.65 -11.68
CA VAL A 153 -39.39 12.89 -10.93
C VAL A 153 -38.33 13.89 -11.34
N GLY A 154 -38.74 15.10 -11.68
CA GLY A 154 -37.87 16.22 -11.97
C GLY A 154 -37.77 17.20 -10.80
N ILE A 155 -36.66 17.92 -10.74
CA ILE A 155 -36.49 19.10 -9.89
C ILE A 155 -35.66 20.15 -10.63
N LYS A 156 -36.00 21.43 -10.45
CA LYS A 156 -35.21 22.52 -11.04
C LYS A 156 -33.82 22.55 -10.43
N SER A 157 -32.80 22.46 -11.28
CA SER A 157 -31.39 22.34 -10.89
C SER A 157 -30.50 22.64 -12.09
N SER A 158 -29.50 23.52 -11.92
CA SER A 158 -28.53 23.84 -12.97
C SER A 158 -27.38 22.83 -13.07
N PHE A 159 -27.45 21.72 -12.33
CA PHE A 159 -26.38 20.72 -12.28
C PHE A 159 -26.14 20.10 -13.65
N THR A 160 -24.88 20.07 -14.09
CA THR A 160 -24.48 19.49 -15.38
C THR A 160 -24.47 17.96 -15.33
N GLY A 161 -24.51 17.29 -16.48
CA GLY A 161 -24.59 15.83 -16.54
C GLY A 161 -23.38 15.17 -15.88
N GLU A 162 -22.18 15.49 -16.34
CA GLU A 162 -20.96 14.96 -15.74
C GLU A 162 -20.80 15.45 -14.28
N GLY A 163 -20.45 14.51 -13.41
CA GLY A 163 -20.24 14.74 -11.97
C GLY A 163 -21.52 14.82 -11.13
N SER A 164 -22.69 15.06 -11.74
CA SER A 164 -23.96 15.15 -10.99
C SER A 164 -24.76 13.86 -10.97
N ILE A 165 -24.52 12.91 -11.86
CA ILE A 165 -25.16 11.60 -11.77
C ILE A 165 -24.75 10.94 -10.45
N GLY A 166 -25.71 10.48 -9.66
CA GLY A 166 -25.50 10.03 -8.28
C GLY A 166 -25.74 11.09 -7.19
N SER A 167 -26.06 12.33 -7.56
CA SER A 167 -26.38 13.39 -6.58
C SER A 167 -27.55 12.99 -5.69
N ALA A 168 -27.43 13.23 -4.39
CA ALA A 168 -28.42 12.83 -3.39
C ALA A 168 -29.55 13.85 -3.27
N TRP A 169 -30.80 13.40 -3.34
CA TRP A 169 -31.97 14.24 -3.13
C TRP A 169 -32.53 14.03 -1.72
N LEU A 170 -32.43 15.04 -0.86
CA LEU A 170 -32.76 14.94 0.56
C LEU A 170 -34.09 15.64 0.86
N TYR A 171 -35.07 14.83 1.28
CA TYR A 171 -36.34 15.25 1.85
C TYR A 171 -36.18 15.64 3.33
N ARG A 172 -36.89 16.70 3.75
CA ARG A 172 -36.83 17.27 5.11
C ARG A 172 -35.41 17.53 5.62
N TYR A 173 -34.51 17.90 4.71
CA TYR A 173 -33.14 18.22 5.08
C TYR A 173 -33.08 19.42 6.02
N SER A 174 -32.37 19.27 7.13
CA SER A 174 -32.08 20.35 8.08
C SER A 174 -30.65 20.82 7.86
N ASN A 175 -30.46 22.09 7.47
CA ASN A 175 -29.13 22.69 7.36
C ASN A 175 -28.35 22.69 8.69
N THR A 176 -29.05 22.89 9.81
CA THR A 176 -28.45 22.88 11.16
C THR A 176 -27.92 21.50 11.54
N LYS A 177 -28.73 20.45 11.29
CA LYS A 177 -28.36 19.07 11.66
C LYS A 177 -27.54 18.36 10.58
N ARG A 178 -27.56 18.87 9.35
CA ARG A 178 -27.02 18.23 8.13
C ARG A 178 -27.59 16.83 7.88
N LEU A 179 -28.85 16.64 8.27
CA LEU A 179 -29.57 15.37 8.18
C LEU A 179 -30.89 15.56 7.44
N GLY A 180 -31.25 14.53 6.68
CA GLY A 180 -32.54 14.39 5.99
C GLY A 180 -32.78 12.94 5.60
N TYR A 181 -33.69 12.76 4.66
CA TYR A 181 -34.05 11.44 4.13
C TYR A 181 -33.80 11.42 2.62
N LEU A 182 -32.95 10.52 2.16
CA LEU A 182 -32.74 10.25 0.74
C LEU A 182 -34.07 9.82 0.11
N ASN A 183 -34.55 10.59 -0.86
CA ASN A 183 -35.82 10.35 -1.57
C ASN A 183 -35.65 10.53 -3.09
N GLY A 184 -34.43 10.38 -3.57
CA GLY A 184 -34.10 10.46 -4.98
C GLY A 184 -32.58 10.48 -5.17
N VAL A 185 -32.19 10.13 -6.38
CA VAL A 185 -30.84 10.23 -6.91
C VAL A 185 -30.88 10.77 -8.33
N THR A 186 -30.00 11.70 -8.69
CA THR A 186 -29.92 12.19 -10.08
C THR A 186 -29.42 11.06 -10.99
N ILE A 187 -30.22 10.67 -11.97
CA ILE A 187 -29.84 9.69 -13.02
C ILE A 187 -29.69 10.33 -14.39
N ALA A 188 -30.28 11.51 -14.59
CA ALA A 188 -30.23 12.25 -15.83
C ALA A 188 -30.44 13.74 -15.55
N VAL A 189 -30.17 14.55 -16.56
CA VAL A 189 -30.39 16.00 -16.55
C VAL A 189 -31.04 16.41 -17.86
N SER A 190 -31.74 17.55 -17.86
CA SER A 190 -32.40 18.08 -19.05
C SER A 190 -32.26 19.60 -19.12
N ASP A 191 -32.24 20.09 -20.35
CA ASP A 191 -32.63 21.45 -20.70
C ASP A 191 -34.11 21.41 -21.09
N THR A 192 -34.98 22.07 -20.33
CA THR A 192 -36.44 22.00 -20.56
C THR A 192 -37.01 23.21 -21.29
N ASP A 193 -36.25 24.29 -21.42
CA ASP A 193 -36.66 25.51 -22.11
C ASP A 193 -35.94 25.75 -23.46
N GLY A 194 -34.96 24.89 -23.79
CA GLY A 194 -34.25 24.90 -25.07
C GLY A 194 -33.17 25.97 -25.19
N ASN A 195 -32.77 26.60 -24.08
CA ASN A 195 -31.78 27.68 -24.08
C ASN A 195 -30.31 27.18 -24.06
N LYS A 196 -30.09 25.87 -24.19
CA LYS A 196 -28.80 25.18 -24.11
C LYS A 196 -28.15 25.24 -22.72
N ARG A 197 -28.94 25.52 -21.67
CA ARG A 197 -28.56 25.38 -20.26
C ARG A 197 -29.43 24.32 -19.64
N ILE A 198 -28.73 23.41 -18.96
CA ILE A 198 -29.39 22.41 -18.13
C ILE A 198 -30.07 23.13 -16.98
N ASP A 199 -31.35 22.84 -16.77
CA ASP A 199 -32.22 23.47 -15.78
C ASP A 199 -32.96 22.46 -14.90
N THR A 200 -32.80 21.16 -15.19
CA THR A 200 -33.54 20.09 -14.54
C THR A 200 -32.63 18.91 -14.23
N SER A 201 -32.69 18.42 -12.99
CA SER A 201 -32.20 17.10 -12.61
C SER A 201 -33.37 16.13 -12.53
N VAL A 202 -33.12 14.87 -12.90
CA VAL A 202 -34.14 13.81 -13.01
C VAL A 202 -33.75 12.62 -12.14
N SER A 203 -34.75 12.05 -11.47
CA SER A 203 -34.61 10.90 -10.58
C SER A 203 -35.72 9.86 -10.85
N PRO A 204 -35.50 8.55 -10.62
CA PRO A 204 -36.59 7.60 -10.45
C PRO A 204 -37.44 7.98 -9.25
N TYR A 205 -38.74 7.69 -9.31
CA TYR A 205 -39.58 7.77 -8.11
C TYR A 205 -39.18 6.69 -7.10
N PHE A 206 -38.83 7.09 -5.88
CA PHE A 206 -38.49 6.14 -4.81
C PHE A 206 -39.76 5.56 -4.20
N ASP A 207 -39.99 4.27 -4.44
CA ASP A 207 -41.20 3.55 -4.10
C ASP A 207 -40.95 2.30 -3.22
N GLY A 208 -41.92 1.38 -3.18
CA GLY A 208 -41.80 0.12 -2.45
C GLY A 208 -40.71 -0.81 -2.99
N GLU A 209 -40.46 -0.83 -4.31
CA GLU A 209 -39.39 -1.63 -4.90
C GLU A 209 -38.02 -1.09 -4.49
N THR A 210 -37.87 0.24 -4.49
CA THR A 210 -36.66 0.91 -3.99
C THR A 210 -36.37 0.53 -2.53
N LEU A 211 -37.41 0.48 -1.68
CA LEU A 211 -37.26 0.05 -0.29
C LEU A 211 -36.78 -1.41 -0.19
N ALA A 212 -37.31 -2.31 -1.01
CA ALA A 212 -36.93 -3.72 -1.00
C ALA A 212 -35.45 -3.90 -1.37
N VAL A 213 -34.99 -3.20 -2.41
CA VAL A 213 -33.57 -3.16 -2.81
C VAL A 213 -32.71 -2.57 -1.69
N TYR A 214 -33.12 -1.44 -1.11
CA TYR A 214 -32.40 -0.80 -0.01
C TYR A 214 -32.24 -1.74 1.19
N LYS A 215 -33.31 -2.40 1.64
CA LYS A 215 -33.25 -3.32 2.79
C LYS A 215 -32.31 -4.49 2.52
N THR A 216 -32.34 -5.04 1.31
CA THR A 216 -31.44 -6.12 0.89
C THR A 216 -30.00 -5.65 0.90
N ALA A 217 -29.72 -4.48 0.33
CA ALA A 217 -28.37 -3.91 0.30
C ALA A 217 -27.85 -3.54 1.70
N ALA A 218 -28.68 -2.93 2.54
CA ALA A 218 -28.33 -2.49 3.89
C ALA A 218 -28.03 -3.65 4.85
N ALA A 219 -28.56 -4.85 4.58
CA ALA A 219 -28.25 -6.05 5.34
C ALA A 219 -26.86 -6.63 5.02
N ASN A 220 -26.24 -6.21 3.91
CA ASN A 220 -24.91 -6.68 3.52
C ASN A 220 -23.82 -5.78 4.10
N TRP A 221 -22.78 -6.40 4.67
CA TRP A 221 -21.65 -5.67 5.23
C TRP A 221 -20.80 -5.05 4.12
N SER A 222 -20.63 -3.73 4.15
CA SER A 222 -19.85 -2.96 3.16
C SER A 222 -18.33 -3.06 3.33
N GLY A 223 -17.85 -3.90 4.26
CA GLY A 223 -16.42 -3.97 4.62
C GLY A 223 -15.95 -2.81 5.49
N LYS A 224 -14.63 -2.73 5.66
CA LYS A 224 -13.95 -1.74 6.50
C LYS A 224 -13.15 -0.76 5.64
N ILE A 225 -12.94 0.44 6.16
CA ILE A 225 -12.01 1.40 5.59
C ILE A 225 -10.62 1.06 6.12
N VAL A 226 -9.66 0.93 5.20
CA VAL A 226 -8.25 0.59 5.45
C VAL A 226 -7.35 1.67 4.86
#